data_AF-A0A839Y570-F1
#
_entry.id   AF-A0A839Y570-F1
#
_cell.length_a   1.000
_cell.length_b   1.000
_cell.length_c   1.000
_cell.angle_alpha   90.00
_cell.angle_beta   90.00
_cell.angle_gamma   90.00
#
_symmetry.space_group_name_H-M   'P 1'
#
loop_
_entity.id
_entity.type
_entity.pdbx_description
1 polymer ?
#
loop_
_entity_poly.entity_id
_entity_poly.type
_entity_poly.pdbx_seq_one_letter_code
_entity_poly.pdbx_strand_id
1 'polypeptide(L)'
;MTAHAPETAPSPPARPASIDQRLARATATLCRDHPAHATTVRGVLAPLRDRLRRVHLDCQAAEAAAWAAYTADLDRGLDELAVEMARATQEPGGDVDAVLRHTATVLEQRAVELRKTRS
;
A
#
# COMPACT_ATOMS: atom_id res chain seq x y z
N MET A 1 48.67 0.60 -3.08
CA MET A 1 47.54 0.93 -3.97
C MET A 1 46.42 -0.07 -3.70
N THR A 2 45.54 0.23 -2.76
CA THR A 2 44.37 -0.61 -2.45
C THR A 2 43.19 -0.10 -3.26
N ALA A 3 42.77 -0.89 -4.25
CA ALA A 3 41.56 -0.65 -5.00
C ALA A 3 40.35 -0.92 -4.09
N HIS A 4 39.65 0.14 -3.69
CA HIS A 4 38.31 0.01 -3.13
C HIS A 4 37.38 -0.40 -4.27
N ALA A 5 36.88 -1.65 -4.23
CA ALA A 5 35.77 -2.06 -5.08
C ALA A 5 34.57 -1.14 -4.82
N PRO A 6 33.86 -0.67 -5.86
CA PRO A 6 32.62 0.07 -5.64
C PRO A 6 31.64 -0.87 -4.96
N GLU A 7 31.26 -0.50 -3.74
CA GLU A 7 30.15 -1.10 -2.99
C GLU A 7 28.93 -1.06 -3.91
N THR A 8 28.57 -2.21 -4.48
CA THR A 8 27.35 -2.36 -5.27
C THR A 8 26.19 -2.06 -4.35
N ALA A 9 25.70 -0.82 -4.41
CA ALA A 9 24.47 -0.43 -3.74
C ALA A 9 23.39 -1.46 -4.09
N PRO A 10 22.61 -1.95 -3.12
CA PRO A 10 21.56 -2.92 -3.40
C PRO A 10 20.64 -2.32 -4.46
N SER A 11 20.45 -3.06 -5.57
CA SER A 11 19.49 -2.70 -6.60
C SER A 11 18.15 -2.37 -5.91
N PRO A 12 17.49 -1.26 -6.29
CA PRO A 12 16.22 -0.91 -5.68
C PRO A 12 15.27 -2.11 -5.80
N PRO A 13 14.54 -2.45 -4.72
CA PRO A 13 13.67 -3.61 -4.70
C PRO A 13 12.75 -3.57 -5.91
N ALA A 14 12.55 -4.73 -6.54
CA ALA A 14 11.61 -4.85 -7.65
C ALA A 14 10.29 -4.21 -7.25
N ARG A 15 9.69 -3.46 -8.17
CA ARG A 15 8.48 -2.68 -7.93
C ARG A 15 7.36 -3.46 -7.20
N PRO A 16 7.13 -4.78 -7.44
CA PRO A 16 6.18 -5.58 -6.66
C PRO A 16 6.55 -5.73 -5.19
N ALA A 17 7.82 -6.05 -4.89
CA ALA A 17 8.31 -6.17 -3.52
C ALA A 17 8.17 -4.86 -2.73
N SER A 18 8.28 -3.73 -3.43
CA SER A 18 8.12 -2.41 -2.84
C SER A 18 6.66 -2.12 -2.42
N ILE A 19 5.66 -2.69 -3.09
CA ILE A 19 4.24 -2.54 -2.71
C ILE A 19 3.89 -3.45 -1.55
N ASP A 20 4.34 -4.71 -1.60
CA ASP A 20 4.14 -5.67 -0.52
C ASP A 20 4.75 -5.15 0.79
N GLN A 21 5.94 -4.55 0.73
CA GLN A 21 6.59 -3.95 1.90
C GLN A 21 5.81 -2.76 2.48
N ARG A 22 5.28 -1.88 1.62
CA ARG A 22 4.45 -0.73 2.05
C ARG A 22 3.18 -1.19 2.75
N LEU A 23 2.43 -2.10 2.14
CA LEU A 23 1.20 -2.64 2.72
C LEU A 23 1.47 -3.43 3.99
N ALA A 24 2.55 -4.19 4.06
CA ALA A 24 2.96 -4.88 5.28
C ALA A 24 3.28 -3.89 6.41
N ARG A 25 4.00 -2.81 6.12
CA ARG A 25 4.31 -1.74 7.08
C ARG A 25 3.04 -1.03 7.57
N ALA A 26 2.13 -0.68 6.67
CA ALA A 26 0.86 -0.06 7.02
C ALA A 26 0.01 -1.00 7.89
N THR A 27 -0.13 -2.26 7.47
CA THR A 27 -0.85 -3.29 8.23
C THR A 27 -0.29 -3.44 9.64
N ALA A 28 1.04 -3.53 9.77
CA ALA A 28 1.70 -3.68 11.06
C ALA A 28 1.50 -2.46 11.96
N THR A 29 1.51 -1.25 11.39
CA THR A 29 1.26 0.01 12.11
C THR A 29 -0.17 0.05 12.63
N LEU A 30 -1.16 -0.15 11.75
CA LEU A 30 -2.57 -0.20 12.11
C LEU A 30 -2.88 -1.27 13.17
N CYS A 31 -2.29 -2.46 13.05
CA CYS A 31 -2.45 -3.53 14.04
C CYS A 31 -1.82 -3.18 15.39
N ARG A 32 -0.73 -2.41 15.40
CA ARG A 32 -0.06 -1.97 16.65
C ARG A 32 -0.89 -0.90 17.35
N ASP A 33 -1.35 0.08 16.58
CA ASP A 33 -2.07 1.24 17.12
C ASP A 33 -3.52 0.86 17.52
N HIS A 34 -4.09 -0.16 16.85
CA HIS A 34 -5.45 -0.63 17.07
C HIS A 34 -5.52 -2.17 17.19
N PRO A 35 -4.99 -2.76 18.28
CA PRO A 35 -4.88 -4.21 18.43
C PRO A 35 -6.24 -4.93 18.44
N ALA A 36 -7.29 -4.26 18.93
CA ALA A 36 -8.66 -4.80 18.93
C ALA A 36 -9.21 -5.06 17.51
N HIS A 37 -8.69 -4.36 16.50
CA HIS A 37 -9.13 -4.47 15.11
C HIS A 37 -8.14 -5.22 14.21
N ALA A 38 -7.06 -5.78 14.79
CA ALA A 38 -5.98 -6.39 14.01
C ALA A 38 -6.45 -7.51 13.07
N THR A 39 -7.46 -8.30 13.47
CA THR A 39 -8.06 -9.34 12.61
C THR A 39 -8.75 -8.73 11.40
N THR A 40 -9.58 -7.69 11.60
CA THR A 40 -10.29 -6.99 10.52
C THR A 40 -9.32 -6.30 9.57
N VAL A 41 -8.32 -5.58 10.11
CA VAL A 41 -7.28 -4.91 9.33
C VAL A 41 -6.56 -5.92 8.42
N ARG A 42 -6.11 -7.05 8.97
CA ARG A 42 -5.45 -8.10 8.17
C ARG A 42 -6.39 -8.72 7.15
N GLY A 43 -7.65 -8.96 7.52
CA GLY A 43 -8.67 -9.52 6.65
C GLY A 43 -8.98 -8.66 5.44
N VAL A 44 -8.93 -7.32 5.58
CA VAL A 44 -9.19 -6.39 4.48
C VAL A 44 -7.93 -6.10 3.66
N LEU A 45 -6.77 -5.91 4.31
CA LEU A 45 -5.55 -5.52 3.59
C LEU A 45 -4.87 -6.69 2.86
N ALA A 46 -5.03 -7.93 3.33
CA ALA A 46 -4.49 -9.09 2.63
C ALA A 46 -5.04 -9.29 1.20
N PRO A 47 -6.37 -9.26 0.95
CA PRO A 47 -6.91 -9.35 -0.40
C PRO A 47 -6.59 -8.11 -1.23
N LEU A 48 -6.56 -6.90 -0.64
CA LEU A 48 -6.15 -5.68 -1.33
C LEU A 48 -4.72 -5.83 -1.88
N ARG A 49 -3.78 -6.30 -1.04
CA ARG A 49 -2.39 -6.56 -1.45
C ARG A 49 -2.30 -7.48 -2.65
N ASP A 50 -3.03 -8.59 -2.62
CA ASP A 50 -2.99 -9.57 -3.71
C ASP A 50 -3.59 -9.01 -5.03
N ARG A 51 -4.63 -8.17 -4.94
CA ARG A 51 -5.19 -7.45 -6.10
C ARG A 51 -4.22 -6.41 -6.65
N LEU A 52 -3.64 -5.57 -5.79
CA LEU A 52 -2.65 -4.57 -6.20
C LEU A 52 -1.42 -5.21 -6.82
N ARG A 53 -0.96 -6.35 -6.28
CA ARG A 53 0.14 -7.13 -6.86
C ARG A 53 -0.17 -7.58 -8.29
N ARG A 54 -1.37 -8.10 -8.57
CA ARG A 54 -1.77 -8.48 -9.94
C ARG A 54 -1.78 -7.30 -10.90
N VAL A 55 -2.45 -6.21 -10.53
CA VAL A 55 -2.50 -4.99 -11.34
C VAL A 55 -1.08 -4.50 -11.63
N HIS A 56 -0.20 -4.61 -10.64
CA HIS A 56 1.17 -4.19 -10.78
C HIS A 56 2.04 -5.11 -11.65
N LEU A 57 1.84 -6.43 -11.61
CA LEU A 57 2.49 -7.37 -12.54
C LEU A 57 2.15 -7.03 -14.00
N ASP A 58 0.88 -6.70 -14.28
CA ASP A 58 0.43 -6.20 -15.58
C ASP A 58 1.11 -4.89 -15.98
N CYS A 59 1.31 -4.00 -15.00
CA CYS A 59 1.89 -2.68 -15.22
C CYS A 59 3.43 -2.66 -15.18
N GLN A 60 4.16 -3.79 -15.18
CA GLN A 60 5.63 -3.76 -15.08
C GLN A 60 6.32 -2.99 -16.22
N ALA A 61 5.66 -2.87 -17.38
CA ALA A 61 6.10 -2.04 -18.51
C ALA A 61 5.95 -0.52 -18.28
N ALA A 62 5.37 -0.10 -17.15
CA ALA A 62 5.23 1.29 -16.75
C ALA A 62 6.56 2.07 -16.75
N GLU A 63 6.60 3.24 -17.38
CA GLU A 63 7.68 4.22 -17.16
C GLU A 63 7.81 4.57 -15.67
N ALA A 64 9.05 4.86 -15.26
CA ALA A 64 9.41 5.13 -13.86
C ALA A 64 8.67 6.32 -13.24
N ALA A 65 8.32 7.36 -14.00
CA ALA A 65 7.63 8.55 -13.48
C ALA A 65 6.20 8.23 -13.01
N ALA A 66 5.41 7.54 -13.83
CA ALA A 66 4.06 7.13 -13.43
C ALA A 66 4.08 6.06 -12.33
N TRP A 67 5.14 5.26 -12.25
CA TRP A 67 5.36 4.37 -11.10
C TRP A 67 5.57 5.15 -9.80
N ALA A 68 6.46 6.14 -9.81
CA ALA A 68 6.71 6.99 -8.64
C ALA A 68 5.44 7.72 -8.18
N ALA A 69 4.70 8.30 -9.13
CA ALA A 69 3.42 8.97 -8.86
C ALA A 69 2.39 8.03 -8.21
N TYR A 70 2.23 6.81 -8.75
CA TYR A 70 1.35 5.80 -8.18
C TYR A 70 1.77 5.39 -6.78
N THR A 71 3.06 5.12 -6.55
CA THR A 71 3.52 4.73 -5.20
C THR A 71 3.31 5.84 -4.18
N ALA A 72 3.49 7.11 -4.57
CA ALA A 72 3.21 8.24 -3.70
C ALA A 72 1.71 8.39 -3.38
N ASP A 73 0.83 8.11 -4.36
CA ASP A 73 -0.61 8.10 -4.13
C ASP A 73 -1.04 6.95 -3.22
N LEU A 74 -0.47 5.76 -3.40
CA LEU A 74 -0.71 4.61 -2.52
C LEU A 74 -0.27 4.91 -1.09
N ASP A 75 0.93 5.46 -0.90
CA ASP A 75 1.44 5.83 0.42
C ASP A 75 0.49 6.84 1.08
N ARG A 76 0.05 7.88 0.35
CA ARG A 76 -0.95 8.85 0.85
C ARG A 76 -2.26 8.18 1.25
N GLY A 77 -2.81 7.28 0.43
CA GLY A 77 -4.07 6.62 0.76
C GLY A 77 -3.97 5.65 1.94
N LEU A 78 -2.79 5.08 2.20
CA LEU A 78 -2.52 4.29 3.40
C LEU A 78 -2.40 5.17 4.65
N ASP A 79 -1.81 6.36 4.54
CA ASP A 79 -1.80 7.36 5.63
C ASP A 79 -3.22 7.88 5.93
N GLU A 80 -4.00 8.18 4.89
CA GLU A 80 -5.43 8.55 5.02
C GLU A 80 -6.21 7.44 5.72
N LEU A 81 -5.98 6.17 5.36
CA LEU A 81 -6.60 5.03 6.07
C LEU A 81 -6.27 5.04 7.57
N ALA A 82 -5.02 5.29 7.94
CA ALA A 82 -4.62 5.32 9.34
C ALA A 82 -5.33 6.43 10.12
N VAL A 83 -5.45 7.62 9.53
CA VAL A 83 -6.16 8.75 10.12
C VAL A 83 -7.65 8.44 10.29
N GLU A 84 -8.31 7.95 9.24
CA GLU A 84 -9.75 7.66 9.28
C GLU A 84 -10.07 6.50 10.23
N MET A 85 -9.19 5.50 10.31
CA MET A 85 -9.35 4.41 11.28
C MET A 85 -9.22 4.93 12.71
N ALA A 86 -8.22 5.78 12.98
CA ALA A 86 -8.06 6.41 14.28
C ALA A 86 -9.27 7.26 14.66
N ARG A 87 -9.86 8.01 13.71
CA ARG A 87 -11.11 8.74 13.92
C ARG A 87 -12.28 7.81 14.22
N ALA A 88 -12.49 6.77 13.42
CA ALA A 88 -13.57 5.81 13.62
C ALA A 88 -13.49 5.09 14.97
N THR A 89 -12.28 4.86 15.51
CA THR A 89 -12.12 4.28 16.85
C THR A 89 -12.39 5.25 18.00
N GLN A 90 -12.31 6.56 17.76
CA GLN A 90 -12.56 7.59 18.77
C GLN A 90 -14.02 8.04 18.79
N GLU A 91 -14.71 7.95 17.66
CA GLU A 91 -16.09 8.38 17.52
C GLU A 91 -17.09 7.33 18.07
N PRO A 92 -18.07 7.73 18.90
CA PRO A 92 -19.12 6.82 19.35
C PRO A 92 -19.98 6.37 18.16
N GLY A 93 -19.95 5.07 17.86
CA GLY A 93 -20.65 4.49 16.72
C GLY A 93 -19.84 4.47 15.41
N GLY A 94 -18.54 4.80 15.45
CA GLY A 94 -17.67 4.69 14.29
C GLY A 94 -17.52 3.25 13.81
N ASP A 95 -17.66 3.05 12.49
CA ASP A 95 -17.54 1.73 11.85
C ASP A 95 -16.16 1.59 11.18
N VAL A 96 -15.22 1.04 11.95
CA VAL A 96 -13.85 0.75 11.51
C VAL A 96 -13.82 -0.18 10.29
N ASP A 97 -14.75 -1.14 10.22
CA ASP A 97 -14.81 -2.08 9.11
C ASP A 97 -15.31 -1.41 7.83
N ALA A 98 -16.29 -0.52 7.93
CA ALA A 98 -16.72 0.31 6.80
C ALA A 98 -15.59 1.21 6.28
N VAL A 99 -14.83 1.86 7.18
CA VAL A 99 -13.67 2.68 6.80
C VAL A 99 -12.62 1.85 6.08
N LEU A 100 -12.24 0.70 6.63
CA LEU A 100 -11.26 -0.20 6.02
C LEU A 100 -11.71 -0.65 4.62
N ARG A 101 -12.96 -1.09 4.47
CA ARG A 101 -13.50 -1.55 3.18
C ARG A 101 -13.60 -0.43 2.15
N HIS A 102 -14.04 0.75 2.57
CA HIS A 102 -14.15 1.92 1.70
C HIS A 102 -12.77 2.32 1.16
N THR A 103 -11.80 2.53 2.05
CA THR A 103 -10.47 2.98 1.64
C THR A 103 -9.74 1.92 0.81
N ALA A 104 -9.87 0.63 1.13
CA ALA A 104 -9.34 -0.45 0.30
C ALA A 104 -9.93 -0.44 -1.11
N THR A 105 -11.24 -0.19 -1.24
CA THR A 105 -11.92 -0.07 -2.53
C THR A 105 -11.42 1.12 -3.34
N VAL A 106 -11.22 2.27 -2.71
CA VAL A 106 -10.67 3.47 -3.37
C VAL A 106 -9.25 3.22 -3.87
N LEU A 107 -8.38 2.63 -3.04
CA LEU A 107 -7.00 2.29 -3.42
C LEU A 107 -6.96 1.30 -4.60
N GLU A 108 -7.85 0.30 -4.60
CA GLU A 108 -7.98 -0.64 -5.71
C GLU A 108 -8.40 0.07 -7.01
N GLN A 109 -9.41 0.94 -6.96
CA GLN A 109 -9.87 1.66 -8.14
C GLN A 109 -8.76 2.53 -8.74
N ARG A 110 -8.01 3.26 -7.91
CA ARG A 110 -6.88 4.09 -8.36
C ARG A 110 -5.80 3.25 -9.06
N ALA A 111 -5.51 2.06 -8.55
CA ALA A 111 -4.57 1.14 -9.20
C ALA A 111 -5.10 0.63 -10.55
N VAL A 112 -6.40 0.33 -10.65
CA VAL A 112 -7.03 -0.09 -11.90
C VAL A 112 -7.03 1.04 -12.94
N GLU A 113 -7.28 2.29 -12.54
CA GLU A 113 -7.20 3.44 -13.42
C GLU A 113 -5.78 3.63 -13.97
N LEU A 114 -4.75 3.45 -13.12
CA LEU A 114 -3.36 3.45 -13.60
C LEU A 114 -3.16 2.42 -14.72
N ARG A 115 -3.64 1.19 -14.56
CA ARG A 115 -3.55 0.15 -15.60
C ARG A 115 -4.18 0.61 -16.92
N LYS A 116 -5.37 1.21 -16.87
CA LYS A 116 -6.07 1.70 -18.06
C LYS A 116 -5.30 2.81 -18.79
N THR A 117 -4.66 3.72 -18.05
CA THR A 117 -3.87 4.80 -18.66
C THR A 117 -2.58 4.34 -19.36
N ARG A 118 -2.18 3.06 -19.17
CA ARG A 118 -0.98 2.49 -19.78
C ARG A 118 -1.26 1.36 -20.79
N SER A 119 -2.53 1.00 -20.98
CA SER A 119 -2.99 0.07 -22.03
C SER A 119 -3.30 0.85 -23.29
#